data_AF-A0A730GS04-F1
#
_entry.id   AF-A0A730GS04-F1
#
_cell.length_a   1.000
_cell.length_b   1.000
_cell.length_c   1.000
_cell.angle_alpha   90.00
_cell.angle_beta   90.00
_cell.angle_gamma   90.00
#
_symmetry.space_group_name_H-M   'P 1'
#
loop_
_entity.id
_entity.type
_entity.pdbx_description
1 polymer ?
#
loop_
_entity_poly.entity_id
_entity_poly.type
_entity_poly.pdbx_seq_one_letter_code
_entity_poly.pdbx_strand_id
1 'polypeptide(L)'
;DIGLSELNEISMLGEGVSRALSFISSILVQKDSIILIDEIENGIHYSVIKDMINALIEAAKTNNNQIFTTTHSHDVICAINELDEKRKDISYIRLGRDKESQKPTAMQFNMDDFSFSVENGWEVR
;
A
#
# COMPACT_ATOMS: atom_id res chain seq x y z
N ASP A 1 -6.18 32.15 -7.84
CA ASP A 1 -6.53 31.60 -9.16
C ASP A 1 -5.25 31.01 -9.75
N ILE A 2 -5.01 29.72 -9.50
CA ILE A 2 -3.80 29.04 -10.00
C ILE A 2 -4.25 28.11 -11.12
N GLY A 3 -4.31 28.69 -12.33
CA GLY A 3 -4.70 28.02 -13.56
C GLY A 3 -3.92 26.73 -13.77
N LEU A 4 -4.62 25.61 -13.61
CA LEU A 4 -4.17 24.27 -13.97
C LEU A 4 -4.26 24.08 -15.50
N SER A 5 -3.53 24.92 -16.24
CA SER A 5 -3.56 24.99 -17.71
C SER A 5 -2.25 24.54 -18.37
N GLU A 6 -1.26 24.07 -17.60
CA GLU A 6 0.05 23.68 -18.14
C GLU A 6 0.40 22.23 -17.81
N LEU A 7 0.87 21.51 -18.83
CA LEU A 7 1.50 20.20 -18.68
C LEU A 7 2.84 20.41 -17.99
N ASN A 8 2.89 20.12 -16.69
CA ASN A 8 4.13 20.18 -15.92
C ASN A 8 4.95 18.90 -16.11
N GLU A 9 6.27 19.02 -16.15
CA GLU A 9 7.14 17.85 -16.11
C GLU A 9 6.93 17.08 -14.81
N ILE A 10 6.86 15.74 -14.89
CA ILE A 10 6.66 14.88 -13.72
C ILE A 10 7.74 15.11 -12.65
N SER A 11 8.96 15.42 -13.08
CA SER A 11 10.10 15.81 -12.24
C SER A 11 9.81 17.00 -11.32
N MET A 12 8.88 17.87 -11.70
CA MET A 12 8.52 19.08 -10.95
C MET A 12 7.35 18.86 -9.97
N LEU A 13 6.67 17.71 -10.04
CA LEU A 13 5.48 17.39 -9.22
C LEU A 13 5.83 16.72 -7.87
N GLY A 14 7.12 16.55 -7.58
CA GLY A 14 7.61 15.91 -6.36
C GLY A 14 7.74 14.39 -6.48
N GLU A 15 8.50 13.81 -5.56
CA GLU A 15 8.87 12.40 -5.57
C GLU A 15 7.65 11.47 -5.42
N GLY A 16 6.71 11.82 -4.54
CA GLY A 16 5.51 11.01 -4.31
C GLY A 16 4.61 10.88 -5.54
N VAL A 17 4.43 11.95 -6.32
CA VAL A 17 3.65 11.92 -7.58
C VAL A 17 4.36 11.06 -8.62
N SER A 18 5.67 11.23 -8.77
CA SER A 18 6.49 10.43 -9.69
C SER A 18 6.41 8.93 -9.36
N ARG A 19 6.43 8.58 -8.08
CA ARG A 19 6.37 7.20 -7.60
C ARG A 19 4.97 6.58 -7.76
N ALA A 20 3.92 7.29 -7.38
CA ALA A 20 2.54 6.85 -7.59
C ALA A 20 2.24 6.62 -9.09
N LEU A 21 2.70 7.52 -9.95
CA LEU A 21 2.56 7.36 -11.40
C LEU A 21 3.33 6.13 -11.90
N SER A 22 4.55 5.91 -11.41
CA SER A 22 5.35 4.73 -11.77
C SER A 22 4.65 3.42 -11.38
N PHE A 23 4.02 3.37 -10.20
CA PHE A 23 3.24 2.21 -9.78
C PHE A 23 2.03 1.97 -10.67
N ILE A 24 1.22 3.02 -10.91
CA ILE A 24 0.02 2.92 -11.75
C ILE A 24 0.40 2.51 -13.17
N SER A 25 1.43 3.12 -13.77
CA SER A 25 1.91 2.74 -15.11
C SER A 25 2.36 1.28 -15.16
N SER A 26 3.07 0.81 -14.14
CA SER A 26 3.52 -0.59 -14.07
C SER A 26 2.35 -1.57 -14.01
N ILE A 27 1.30 -1.25 -13.23
CA ILE A 27 0.08 -2.05 -13.13
C ILE A 27 -0.74 -1.99 -14.41
N LEU A 28 -0.81 -0.84 -15.07
CA LEU A 28 -1.63 -0.66 -16.28
C LEU A 28 -1.07 -1.39 -17.51
N VAL A 29 0.25 -1.46 -17.64
CA VAL A 29 0.93 -2.09 -18.78
C VAL A 29 0.97 -3.61 -18.66
N GLN A 30 0.99 -4.14 -17.44
CA GLN A 30 1.06 -5.57 -17.18
C GLN A 30 -0.32 -6.15 -16.90
N LYS A 31 -0.63 -7.30 -17.51
CA LYS A 31 -1.85 -8.08 -17.23
C LYS A 31 -1.46 -9.45 -16.71
N ASP A 32 -2.32 -10.05 -15.89
CA ASP A 32 -2.14 -11.41 -15.36
C ASP A 32 -0.79 -11.60 -14.65
N SER A 33 -0.36 -10.58 -13.89
CA SER A 33 1.01 -10.47 -13.37
C SER A 33 1.07 -10.29 -11.86
N ILE A 34 2.22 -10.65 -11.27
CA ILE A 34 2.55 -10.38 -9.87
C ILE A 34 3.44 -9.13 -9.82
N ILE A 35 3.06 -8.17 -8.98
CA ILE A 35 3.76 -6.90 -8.82
C ILE A 35 4.28 -6.82 -7.39
N LEU A 36 5.59 -6.60 -7.25
CA LEU A 36 6.28 -6.52 -5.95
C LEU A 36 6.73 -5.08 -5.72
N ILE A 37 6.26 -4.47 -4.63
CA ILE A 37 6.58 -3.07 -4.27
C ILE A 37 7.21 -3.06 -2.88
N ASP A 38 8.48 -2.68 -2.81
CA ASP A 38 9.15 -2.47 -1.52
C ASP A 38 8.88 -1.04 -1.03
N GLU A 39 8.50 -0.91 0.25
CA GLU A 39 8.17 0.36 0.92
C GLU A 39 7.25 1.25 0.08
N ILE A 40 5.98 0.87 0.02
CA ILE A 40 4.98 1.55 -0.81
C ILE A 40 4.79 3.03 -0.48
N GLU A 41 5.05 3.41 0.77
CA GLU A 41 4.93 4.77 1.28
C GLU A 41 6.12 5.69 0.98
N ASN A 42 7.26 5.15 0.54
CA ASN A 42 8.50 5.91 0.57
C ASN A 42 8.43 7.15 -0.34
N GLY A 43 8.66 8.34 0.22
CA GLY A 43 8.54 9.62 -0.50
C GLY A 43 7.09 10.10 -0.73
N ILE A 44 6.10 9.43 -0.14
CA ILE A 44 4.66 9.74 -0.31
C ILE A 44 4.12 10.33 0.98
N HIS A 45 3.50 11.50 0.88
CA HIS A 45 2.88 12.16 2.03
C HIS A 45 1.66 11.37 2.52
N TYR A 46 1.52 11.19 3.84
CA TYR A 46 0.48 10.35 4.45
C TYR A 46 -0.93 10.67 3.96
N SER A 47 -1.21 11.95 3.69
CA SER A 47 -2.53 12.42 3.26
C SER A 47 -3.01 11.85 1.92
N VAL A 48 -2.11 11.29 1.10
CA VAL A 48 -2.47 10.71 -0.22
C VAL A 48 -2.30 9.19 -0.27
N ILE A 49 -1.75 8.56 0.78
CA ILE A 49 -1.48 7.12 0.81
C ILE A 49 -2.75 6.31 0.58
N LYS A 50 -3.85 6.67 1.27
CA LYS A 50 -5.13 5.99 1.15
C LYS A 50 -5.66 5.99 -0.28
N ASP A 51 -5.70 7.16 -0.91
CA ASP A 51 -6.19 7.31 -2.28
C ASP A 51 -5.31 6.56 -3.28
N MET A 52 -3.99 6.60 -3.08
CA MET A 52 -3.04 5.82 -3.88
C MET A 52 -3.32 4.32 -3.76
N ILE A 53 -3.41 3.77 -2.54
CA ILE A 53 -3.65 2.33 -2.34
C ILE A 53 -4.97 1.91 -3.00
N ASN A 54 -6.03 2.71 -2.84
CA ASN A 54 -7.30 2.46 -3.51
C ASN A 54 -7.16 2.43 -5.05
N ALA A 55 -6.43 3.39 -5.63
CA ALA A 55 -6.17 3.42 -7.07
C ALA A 55 -5.38 2.18 -7.55
N LEU A 56 -4.38 1.74 -6.78
CA LEU A 56 -3.59 0.54 -7.10
C LEU A 56 -4.45 -0.73 -7.06
N ILE A 57 -5.35 -0.86 -6.08
CA ILE A 57 -6.27 -2.00 -5.97
C ILE A 57 -7.21 -2.06 -7.18
N GLU A 58 -7.83 -0.95 -7.54
CA GLU A 58 -8.76 -0.91 -8.67
C GLU A 58 -8.05 -1.17 -10.02
N ALA A 59 -6.83 -0.64 -10.18
CA ALA A 59 -5.99 -0.92 -11.34
C ALA A 59 -5.57 -2.41 -11.41
N ALA A 60 -5.22 -3.00 -10.26
CA ALA A 60 -4.84 -4.41 -10.18
C ALA A 60 -6.01 -5.33 -10.55
N LYS A 61 -7.21 -5.06 -10.05
CA LYS A 61 -8.44 -5.81 -10.40
C LYS A 61 -8.73 -5.74 -11.89
N THR A 62 -8.62 -4.55 -12.49
CA THR A 62 -8.89 -4.33 -13.91
C THR A 62 -7.97 -5.17 -14.81
N ASN A 63 -6.72 -5.37 -14.39
CA ASN A 63 -5.71 -6.10 -15.16
C ASN A 63 -5.41 -7.52 -14.64
N ASN A 64 -6.19 -8.03 -13.68
CA ASN A 64 -5.99 -9.32 -13.04
C ASN A 64 -4.56 -9.49 -12.47
N ASN A 65 -4.07 -8.45 -11.80
CA ASN A 65 -2.75 -8.44 -11.15
C ASN A 65 -2.87 -8.71 -9.64
N GLN A 66 -1.84 -9.34 -9.07
CA GLN A 66 -1.67 -9.45 -7.62
C GLN A 66 -0.52 -8.55 -7.16
N ILE A 67 -0.79 -7.67 -6.20
CA ILE A 67 0.23 -6.78 -5.62
C ILE A 67 0.68 -7.35 -4.29
N PHE A 68 1.98 -7.55 -4.12
CA PHE A 68 2.61 -7.72 -2.83
C PHE A 68 3.40 -6.48 -2.50
N THR A 69 3.23 -5.98 -1.28
CA THR A 69 3.99 -4.83 -0.84
C THR A 69 4.43 -4.93 0.60
N THR A 70 5.58 -4.33 0.89
CA THR A 70 6.12 -4.17 2.24
C THR A 70 5.86 -2.75 2.72
N THR A 71 5.70 -2.61 4.03
CA THR A 71 5.57 -1.30 4.67
C THR A 71 6.05 -1.41 6.11
N HIS A 72 6.63 -0.33 6.62
CA HIS A 72 6.85 -0.13 8.05
C HIS A 72 6.04 1.06 8.59
N SER A 73 5.31 1.74 7.72
CA SER A 73 4.52 2.92 8.02
C SER A 73 3.23 2.60 8.74
N HIS A 74 3.02 3.28 9.87
CA HIS A 74 1.72 3.24 10.55
C HIS A 74 0.62 3.89 9.71
N ASP A 75 0.96 4.92 8.93
CA ASP A 75 0.00 5.61 8.06
C ASP A 75 -0.54 4.68 6.97
N VAL A 76 0.28 3.78 6.44
CA VAL A 76 -0.17 2.75 5.48
C VAL A 76 -1.12 1.77 6.16
N ILE A 77 -0.77 1.30 7.35
CA ILE A 77 -1.60 0.36 8.12
C ILE A 77 -2.97 1.00 8.42
N CYS A 78 -2.99 2.25 8.88
CA CYS A 78 -4.21 3.01 9.13
C CYS A 78 -5.01 3.25 7.84
N ALA A 79 -4.34 3.66 6.75
CA ALA A 79 -4.99 3.85 5.46
C ALA A 79 -5.66 2.57 4.95
N ILE A 80 -5.01 1.40 5.10
CA ILE A 80 -5.60 0.09 4.76
C ILE A 80 -6.81 -0.20 5.65
N ASN A 81 -6.71 0.06 6.95
CA ASN A 81 -7.82 -0.15 7.88
C ASN A 81 -9.05 0.70 7.52
N GLU A 82 -8.83 1.93 7.04
CA GLU A 82 -9.89 2.84 6.62
C GLU A 82 -10.50 2.54 5.24
N LEU A 83 -9.92 1.63 4.45
CA LEU A 83 -10.35 1.35 3.06
C LEU A 83 -11.57 0.41 2.92
N ASP A 84 -12.36 0.30 4.00
CA ASP A 84 -13.59 -0.49 4.16
C ASP A 84 -13.35 -1.96 4.58
N GLU A 85 -14.00 -2.35 5.69
CA GLU A 85 -13.87 -3.65 6.39
C GLU A 85 -14.30 -4.85 5.53
N LYS A 86 -14.96 -4.62 4.39
CA LYS A 86 -15.52 -5.69 3.54
C LYS A 86 -14.62 -6.11 2.39
N ARG A 87 -13.46 -5.50 2.21
CA ARG A 87 -12.56 -5.83 1.10
C ARG A 87 -11.74 -7.07 1.42
N LYS A 88 -12.30 -8.24 1.08
CA LYS A 88 -11.63 -9.56 1.12
C LYS A 88 -10.41 -9.68 0.19
N ASP A 89 -10.10 -8.62 -0.54
CA ASP A 89 -9.03 -8.58 -1.55
C ASP A 89 -7.66 -8.26 -0.94
N ILE A 90 -7.61 -7.86 0.33
CA ILE A 90 -6.38 -7.52 1.04
C ILE A 90 -6.07 -8.59 2.08
N SER A 91 -4.81 -9.00 2.16
CA SER A 91 -4.30 -9.81 3.25
C SER A 91 -3.09 -9.13 3.87
N TYR A 92 -3.08 -9.05 5.19
CA TYR A 92 -1.96 -8.52 5.95
C TYR A 92 -1.12 -9.66 6.51
N ILE A 93 0.19 -9.60 6.28
CA ILE A 93 1.17 -10.56 6.81
C ILE A 93 2.23 -9.78 7.58
N ARG A 94 2.30 -10.03 8.89
CA ARG A 94 3.36 -9.50 9.74
C ARG A 94 4.57 -10.39 9.66
N LEU A 95 5.72 -9.81 9.35
CA LEU A 95 7.00 -10.49 9.40
C LEU A 95 7.69 -10.18 10.72
N GLY A 96 8.17 -11.21 11.41
CA GLY A 96 8.82 -11.08 12.71
C GLY A 96 9.98 -12.05 12.88
N ARG A 97 10.49 -12.12 14.11
CA ARG A 97 11.46 -13.13 14.53
C ARG A 97 11.00 -13.75 15.83
N ASP A 98 11.17 -15.06 15.93
CA ASP A 98 10.99 -15.76 17.20
C ASP A 98 12.02 -15.27 18.22
N LYS A 99 11.57 -14.99 19.45
CA LYS A 99 12.41 -14.37 20.48
C LYS A 99 13.58 -15.26 20.89
N GLU A 100 13.37 -16.56 20.98
CA GLU A 100 14.39 -17.51 21.43
C GLU A 100 15.30 -17.96 20.29
N SER A 101 14.72 -18.46 19.21
CA SER A 101 15.47 -19.07 18.10
C SER A 101 15.98 -18.07 17.06
N GLN A 102 15.53 -16.81 17.11
CA GLN A 102 15.83 -15.74 16.14
C GLN A 102 15.44 -16.08 14.69
N LYS A 103 14.67 -17.15 14.49
CA LYS A 103 14.19 -17.60 13.18
C LYS A 103 13.12 -16.63 12.66
N PRO A 104 13.12 -16.31 11.35
CA PRO A 104 12.05 -15.53 10.75
C PRO A 104 10.68 -16.21 10.94
N THR A 105 9.67 -15.41 11.26
CA THR A 105 8.28 -15.84 11.38
C THR A 105 7.39 -14.96 10.51
N ALA A 106 6.26 -15.52 10.07
CA ALA A 106 5.23 -14.80 9.33
C ALA A 106 3.87 -15.14 9.93
N MET A 107 3.10 -14.11 10.27
CA MET A 107 1.75 -14.25 10.82
C MET A 107 0.76 -13.54 9.92
N GLN A 108 -0.20 -14.29 9.39
CA GLN A 108 -1.30 -13.73 8.61
C GLN A 108 -2.40 -13.25 9.55
N PHE A 109 -2.91 -12.05 9.31
CA PHE A 109 -4.08 -11.51 10.00
C PHE A 109 -5.29 -11.62 9.09
N ASN A 110 -6.42 -12.04 9.66
CA ASN A 110 -7.71 -11.75 9.02
C ASN A 110 -8.03 -10.25 9.24
N MET A 111 -8.95 -9.70 8.44
CA MET A 111 -9.24 -8.27 8.52
C MET A 111 -9.84 -7.85 9.87
N ASP A 112 -10.64 -8.71 10.53
CA ASP A 112 -11.22 -8.40 11.83
C ASP A 112 -10.13 -8.24 12.92
N ASP A 113 -9.18 -9.18 12.99
CA ASP A 113 -8.05 -9.15 13.91
C ASP A 113 -7.09 -8.01 13.59
N PHE A 114 -6.89 -7.72 12.29
CA PHE A 114 -6.11 -6.58 11.84
C PHE A 114 -6.72 -5.27 12.32
N SER A 115 -8.00 -5.03 12.02
CA SER A 115 -8.72 -3.82 12.41
C SER A 115 -8.75 -3.64 13.92
N PHE A 116 -9.07 -4.70 14.66
CA PHE A 116 -9.03 -4.68 16.12
C PHE A 116 -7.64 -4.32 16.66
N SER A 117 -6.57 -4.87 16.07
CA SER A 117 -5.20 -4.58 16.49
C SER A 117 -4.82 -3.12 16.22
N VAL A 118 -5.20 -2.56 15.06
CA VAL A 118 -4.97 -1.16 14.70
C VAL A 118 -5.70 -0.22 15.66
N GLU A 119 -6.97 -0.47 15.94
CA GLU A 119 -7.80 0.37 16.82
C GLU A 119 -7.32 0.39 18.28
N ASN A 120 -6.85 -0.75 18.78
CA ASN A 120 -6.37 -0.87 20.15
C ASN A 120 -4.90 -0.46 20.32
N GLY A 121 -4.24 0.04 19.26
CA GLY A 121 -2.82 0.39 19.27
C GLY A 121 -1.93 -0.80 19.61
N TRP A 122 -2.42 -2.03 19.39
CA TRP A 122 -1.61 -3.23 19.55
C TRP A 122 -0.58 -3.24 18.42
N GLU A 123 0.68 -3.53 18.75
CA GLU A 123 1.74 -3.51 17.75
C GLU A 123 1.47 -4.53 16.65
N VAL A 124 0.94 -4.03 15.53
CA VAL A 124 0.81 -4.75 14.27
C VAL A 124 2.18 -4.88 13.58
N ARG A 125 3.21 -4.18 14.09
CA ARG A 125 4.60 -4.16 13.62
C ARG A 125 5.40 -5.36 14.12
#